data_AF-A0A940XTK8-F1
#
_entry.id   AF-A0A940XTK8-F1
#
_cell.length_a   1.000
_cell.length_b   1.000
_cell.length_c   1.000
_cell.angle_alpha   90.00
_cell.angle_beta   90.00
_cell.angle_gamma   90.00
#
_symmetry.space_group_name_H-M   'P 1'
#
loop_
_entity.id
_entity.type
_entity.pdbx_description
1 polymer ?
#
loop_
_entity_poly.entity_id
_entity_poly.type
_entity_poly.pdbx_seq_one_letter_code
_entity_poly.pdbx_strand_id
1 'polypeptide(L)'
;MAKYTLASYAVRIRRNRETEYLPLDDFDRCGGDLLKEIYGFLLSLQERPYEITSKERSLECQEIHKDNRSLNFKLGYGSYGAQSRIRDRSSGQVVFQKEEDHIDLTDLRNFVIVPHNSTSGLLFTERFQGNGVIAVLSEAFKKAFAAKHSGYTLEINNMTSEAAFGTYLASGEIKAIRLVRQAIPHDVAEVLGMGSTERDLGSIEVVMRPPRLGAFGKQKIESAFSGDTDVSSMLEWRGVEYREMKVVVKIAGSMRTLSVSSGTTPAMLYDLDSELQRDGLPEMTDSWVYSKARDLAEDIAQTMGMSTEAMRRGFDWPELWDRYRLEAPVDPHD
;
A
#
# COMPACT_ATOMS: atom_id res chain seq x y z
N MET A 1 12.47 -9.61 7.24
CA MET A 1 11.52 -8.55 6.81
C MET A 1 10.23 -8.77 7.55
N ALA A 2 9.46 -7.70 7.81
CA ALA A 2 8.11 -7.83 8.30
C ALA A 2 7.28 -8.67 7.33
N LYS A 3 6.63 -9.69 7.86
CA LYS A 3 5.60 -10.49 7.20
C LYS A 3 4.37 -9.64 6.93
N TYR A 4 3.98 -8.76 7.83
CA TYR A 4 2.82 -7.88 7.65
C TYR A 4 3.20 -6.41 7.69
N THR A 5 2.69 -5.65 6.72
CA THR A 5 2.89 -4.20 6.65
C THR A 5 1.64 -3.47 6.20
N LEU A 6 1.44 -2.21 6.61
CA LEU A 6 0.48 -1.31 5.99
C LEU A 6 1.20 -0.34 5.06
N ALA A 7 0.74 -0.26 3.82
CA ALA A 7 1.18 0.79 2.89
C ALA A 7 0.16 1.92 2.86
N SER A 8 0.62 3.17 2.77
CA SER A 8 -0.22 4.37 2.76
C SER A 8 -0.22 5.08 1.40
N TYR A 9 -1.41 5.56 1.01
CA TYR A 9 -1.67 6.22 -0.27
C TYR A 9 -2.54 7.45 -0.08
N ALA A 10 -2.27 8.49 -0.86
CA ALA A 10 -3.13 9.65 -1.00
C ALA A 10 -4.15 9.39 -2.12
N VAL A 11 -5.41 9.69 -1.86
CA VAL A 11 -6.51 9.59 -2.84
C VAL A 11 -7.01 10.98 -3.17
N ARG A 12 -7.10 11.32 -4.46
CA ARG A 12 -7.45 12.67 -4.92
C ARG A 12 -8.28 12.66 -6.19
N ILE A 13 -9.05 13.71 -6.39
CA ILE A 13 -9.81 13.93 -7.62
C ILE A 13 -9.43 15.29 -8.18
N ARG A 14 -9.29 15.37 -9.50
CA ARG A 14 -9.21 16.63 -10.25
C ARG A 14 -10.04 16.53 -11.51
N ARG A 15 -10.35 17.66 -12.13
CA ARG A 15 -10.93 17.65 -13.47
C ARG A 15 -9.90 17.23 -14.50
N ASN A 16 -10.36 16.62 -15.57
CA ASN A 16 -9.47 16.26 -16.68
C ASN A 16 -8.77 17.52 -17.20
N ARG A 17 -7.46 17.39 -17.42
CA ARG A 17 -6.56 18.48 -17.88
C ARG A 17 -6.38 19.66 -16.91
N GLU A 18 -7.01 19.64 -15.75
CA GLU A 18 -6.73 20.59 -14.66
C GLU A 18 -5.72 19.97 -13.69
N THR A 19 -5.00 20.82 -12.95
CA THR A 19 -3.99 20.42 -11.95
C THR A 19 -4.50 20.58 -10.52
N GLU A 20 -5.56 21.36 -10.31
CA GLU A 20 -6.12 21.60 -8.99
C GLU A 20 -6.96 20.42 -8.51
N TYR A 21 -6.74 20.02 -7.27
CA TYR A 21 -7.51 18.97 -6.62
C TYR A 21 -8.82 19.53 -6.05
N LEU A 22 -9.88 18.73 -6.16
CA LEU A 22 -11.24 19.07 -5.79
C LEU A 22 -11.58 18.54 -4.38
N PRO A 23 -12.50 19.20 -3.65
CA PRO A 23 -13.07 18.64 -2.43
C PRO A 23 -13.69 17.28 -2.69
N LEU A 24 -13.32 16.27 -1.91
CA LEU A 24 -13.69 14.87 -2.17
C LEU A 24 -15.12 14.52 -1.75
N ASP A 25 -15.76 15.37 -0.96
CA ASP A 25 -17.13 15.22 -0.48
C ASP A 25 -18.17 16.02 -1.30
N ASP A 26 -17.72 16.77 -2.30
CA ASP A 26 -18.56 17.46 -3.30
C ASP A 26 -17.77 17.74 -4.59
N PHE A 27 -17.12 16.71 -5.15
CA PHE A 27 -16.15 16.89 -6.23
C PHE A 27 -16.78 17.39 -7.54
N ASP A 28 -18.08 17.16 -7.73
CA ASP A 28 -18.84 17.55 -8.92
C ASP A 28 -19.75 18.78 -8.69
N ARG A 29 -19.75 19.36 -7.49
CA ARG A 29 -20.66 20.45 -7.05
C ARG A 29 -22.15 20.09 -7.12
N CYS A 30 -22.46 18.80 -7.20
CA CYS A 30 -23.80 18.25 -7.29
C CYS A 30 -24.05 17.19 -6.20
N GLY A 31 -23.18 17.10 -5.18
CA GLY A 31 -23.27 16.12 -4.09
C GLY A 31 -22.48 14.83 -4.32
N GLY A 32 -21.59 14.78 -5.32
CA GLY A 32 -20.66 13.68 -5.55
C GLY A 32 -19.67 13.55 -4.39
N ASP A 33 -19.71 12.41 -3.70
CA ASP A 33 -18.85 12.12 -2.56
C ASP A 33 -18.05 10.83 -2.81
N LEU A 34 -16.73 10.96 -2.86
CA LEU A 34 -15.81 9.87 -3.16
C LEU A 34 -15.96 8.69 -2.20
N LEU A 35 -16.25 8.94 -0.91
CA LEU A 35 -16.40 7.85 0.05
C LEU A 35 -17.63 6.98 -0.27
N LYS A 36 -18.69 7.60 -0.81
CA LYS A 36 -19.88 6.86 -1.30
C LYS A 36 -19.55 6.06 -2.55
N GLU A 37 -18.75 6.60 -3.46
CA GLU A 37 -18.31 5.88 -4.66
C GLU A 37 -17.40 4.69 -4.31
N ILE A 38 -16.48 4.84 -3.34
CA ILE A 38 -15.67 3.72 -2.84
C ILE A 38 -16.57 2.65 -2.21
N TYR A 39 -17.53 3.06 -1.37
CA TYR A 39 -18.46 2.12 -0.75
C TYR A 39 -19.30 1.35 -1.78
N GLY A 40 -19.84 2.04 -2.78
CA GLY A 40 -20.61 1.41 -3.86
C GLY A 40 -19.76 0.46 -4.73
N PHE A 41 -18.49 0.80 -4.98
CA PHE A 41 -17.54 -0.10 -5.63
C PHE A 41 -17.27 -1.35 -4.80
N LEU A 42 -17.00 -1.21 -3.50
CA LEU A 42 -16.74 -2.35 -2.61
C LEU A 42 -17.96 -3.28 -2.51
N LEU A 43 -19.17 -2.72 -2.45
CA LEU A 43 -20.41 -3.53 -2.50
C LEU A 43 -20.51 -4.33 -3.80
N SER A 44 -20.17 -3.74 -4.95
CA SER A 44 -20.15 -4.49 -6.21
C SER A 44 -19.16 -5.66 -6.18
N LEU A 45 -18.02 -5.50 -5.51
CA LEU A 45 -17.04 -6.57 -5.30
C LEU A 45 -17.48 -7.63 -4.29
N GLN A 46 -18.44 -7.34 -3.40
CA GLN A 46 -19.07 -8.35 -2.54
C GLN A 46 -20.10 -9.18 -3.32
N GLU A 47 -20.77 -8.58 -4.30
CA GLU A 47 -21.75 -9.28 -5.14
C GLU A 47 -21.07 -10.16 -6.20
N ARG A 48 -20.00 -9.65 -6.80
CA ARG A 48 -19.30 -10.32 -7.89
C ARG A 48 -17.80 -10.02 -7.82
N PRO A 49 -16.93 -11.06 -7.77
CA PRO A 49 -15.50 -10.87 -7.87
C PRO A 49 -15.12 -10.18 -9.19
N TYR A 50 -14.11 -9.31 -9.11
CA TYR A 50 -13.47 -8.72 -10.27
C TYR A 50 -12.36 -9.65 -10.77
N GLU A 51 -12.60 -10.27 -11.92
CA GLU A 51 -11.65 -11.17 -12.57
C GLU A 51 -10.72 -10.41 -13.51
N ILE A 52 -9.44 -10.78 -13.50
CA ILE A 52 -8.39 -10.22 -14.33
C ILE A 52 -7.81 -11.37 -15.12
N THR A 53 -8.53 -11.74 -16.16
CA THR A 53 -8.28 -12.90 -17.02
C THR A 53 -6.85 -12.95 -17.54
N SER A 54 -6.35 -11.82 -18.05
CA SER A 54 -4.98 -11.68 -18.56
C SER A 54 -3.86 -11.98 -17.56
N LYS A 55 -4.15 -11.98 -16.25
CA LYS A 55 -3.18 -12.23 -15.17
C LYS A 55 -3.56 -13.42 -14.29
N GLU A 56 -4.68 -14.10 -14.59
CA GLU A 56 -5.27 -15.17 -13.78
C GLU A 56 -5.42 -14.76 -12.30
N ARG A 57 -5.98 -13.56 -12.06
CA ARG A 57 -6.19 -13.00 -10.73
C ARG A 57 -7.65 -12.67 -10.47
N SER A 58 -8.07 -12.83 -9.23
CA SER A 58 -9.38 -12.41 -8.76
C SER A 58 -9.26 -11.47 -7.57
N LEU A 59 -10.15 -10.47 -7.51
CA LEU A 59 -10.31 -9.55 -6.40
C LEU A 59 -11.77 -9.55 -5.95
N GLU A 60 -12.01 -9.80 -4.67
CA GLU A 60 -13.34 -9.75 -4.07
C GLU A 60 -13.32 -8.95 -2.77
N CYS A 61 -14.48 -8.43 -2.38
CA CYS A 61 -14.66 -7.83 -1.06
C CYS A 61 -15.42 -8.82 -0.17
N GLN A 62 -14.89 -9.07 1.03
CA GLN A 62 -15.51 -10.00 1.98
C GLN A 62 -16.28 -9.25 3.05
N GLU A 63 -15.68 -8.20 3.61
CA GLU A 63 -16.23 -7.45 4.73
C GLU A 63 -16.09 -5.95 4.51
N ILE A 64 -17.12 -5.20 4.91
CA ILE A 64 -17.12 -3.74 4.91
C ILE A 64 -17.72 -3.27 6.23
N HIS A 65 -16.98 -2.46 6.98
CA HIS A 65 -17.44 -1.79 8.18
C HIS A 65 -17.34 -0.28 8.02
N LYS A 66 -18.46 0.38 8.28
CA LYS A 66 -18.62 1.82 8.18
C LYS A 66 -18.31 2.47 9.53
N ASP A 67 -17.55 3.55 9.53
CA ASP A 67 -17.27 4.33 10.73
C ASP A 67 -17.07 5.80 10.33
N ASN A 68 -18.05 6.66 10.63
CA ASN A 68 -18.01 8.08 10.27
C ASN A 68 -17.63 8.27 8.79
N ARG A 69 -16.68 9.16 8.47
CA ARG A 69 -16.14 9.33 7.10
C ARG A 69 -15.01 8.34 6.76
N SER A 70 -15.14 7.10 7.21
CA SER A 70 -14.15 6.04 6.96
C SER A 70 -14.77 4.66 6.75
N LEU A 71 -14.02 3.78 6.08
CA LEU A 71 -14.36 2.37 5.88
C LEU A 71 -13.17 1.50 6.30
N ASN A 72 -13.46 0.45 7.08
CA ASN A 72 -12.60 -0.71 7.21
C ASN A 72 -13.14 -1.79 6.27
N PHE A 73 -12.27 -2.43 5.49
CA PHE A 73 -12.72 -3.45 4.55
C PHE A 73 -11.66 -4.52 4.31
N LYS A 74 -12.12 -5.76 4.10
CA LYS A 74 -11.28 -6.92 3.82
C LYS A 74 -11.44 -7.31 2.36
N LEU A 75 -10.32 -7.41 1.66
CA LEU A 75 -10.27 -7.82 0.27
C LEU A 75 -9.61 -9.20 0.18
N GLY A 76 -10.29 -10.13 -0.47
CA GLY A 76 -9.71 -11.39 -0.90
C GLY A 76 -9.00 -11.17 -2.24
N TYR A 77 -7.71 -11.49 -2.30
CA TYR A 77 -6.93 -11.38 -3.53
C TYR A 77 -6.13 -12.65 -3.78
N GLY A 78 -6.25 -13.21 -4.99
CA GLY A 78 -5.73 -14.53 -5.28
C GLY A 78 -5.43 -14.80 -6.75
N SER A 79 -4.85 -15.97 -7.01
CA SER A 79 -4.68 -16.50 -8.37
C SER A 79 -5.43 -17.81 -8.59
N TYR A 80 -5.88 -18.00 -9.82
CA TYR A 80 -6.47 -19.23 -10.34
C TYR A 80 -5.64 -19.74 -11.53
N GLY A 81 -6.13 -20.75 -12.27
CA GLY A 81 -5.51 -21.26 -13.50
C GLY A 81 -4.44 -22.34 -13.29
N ALA A 82 -3.91 -22.48 -12.07
CA ALA A 82 -2.92 -23.49 -11.74
C ALA A 82 -3.49 -24.59 -10.83
N GLN A 83 -3.47 -25.83 -11.33
CA GLN A 83 -3.75 -27.02 -10.52
C GLN A 83 -2.61 -27.30 -9.54
N SER A 84 -2.96 -27.69 -8.31
CA SER A 84 -1.97 -28.04 -7.29
C SER A 84 -2.53 -28.98 -6.21
N ARG A 85 -1.66 -29.45 -5.32
CA ARG A 85 -2.03 -30.32 -4.20
C ARG A 85 -1.72 -29.64 -2.88
N ILE A 86 -2.74 -29.51 -2.03
CA ILE A 86 -2.58 -29.08 -0.65
C ILE A 86 -2.43 -30.34 0.20
N ARG A 87 -1.32 -30.42 0.93
CA ARG A 87 -1.04 -31.52 1.85
C ARG A 87 -0.97 -31.02 3.28
N ASP A 88 -1.45 -31.82 4.21
CA ASP A 88 -1.17 -31.61 5.62
C ASP A 88 0.33 -31.76 5.87
N ARG A 89 0.91 -30.78 6.57
CA ARG A 89 2.35 -30.74 6.80
C ARG A 89 2.82 -31.87 7.72
N SER A 90 1.97 -32.25 8.68
CA SER A 90 2.33 -33.18 9.76
C SER A 90 2.25 -34.65 9.30
N SER A 91 1.17 -35.02 8.62
CA SER A 91 0.90 -36.37 8.12
C SER A 91 1.41 -36.61 6.70
N GLY A 92 1.63 -35.54 5.92
CA GLY A 92 1.99 -35.63 4.51
C GLY A 92 0.84 -36.00 3.58
N GLN A 93 -0.37 -36.24 4.10
CA GLN A 93 -1.54 -36.59 3.31
C GLN A 93 -2.04 -35.40 2.49
N VAL A 94 -2.41 -35.65 1.23
CA VAL A 94 -3.09 -34.65 0.40
C VAL A 94 -4.50 -34.45 0.96
N VAL A 95 -4.81 -33.23 1.38
CA VAL A 95 -6.10 -32.85 1.98
C VAL A 95 -7.03 -32.18 0.97
N PHE A 96 -6.48 -31.63 -0.12
CA PHE A 96 -7.25 -30.99 -1.17
C PHE A 96 -6.48 -30.97 -2.49
N GLN A 97 -7.20 -31.19 -3.59
CA GLN A 97 -6.70 -31.04 -4.95
C GLN A 97 -7.28 -29.73 -5.49
N LYS A 98 -6.41 -28.76 -5.77
CA LYS A 98 -6.78 -27.49 -6.38
C LYS A 98 -6.98 -27.72 -7.88
N GLU A 99 -8.15 -27.36 -8.38
CA GLU A 99 -8.52 -27.37 -9.80
C GLU A 99 -8.27 -25.98 -10.43
N GLU A 100 -8.39 -25.87 -11.75
CA GLU A 100 -8.08 -24.63 -12.47
C GLU A 100 -8.99 -23.46 -12.09
N ASP A 101 -10.24 -23.74 -11.73
CA ASP A 101 -11.27 -22.77 -11.32
C ASP A 101 -11.22 -22.44 -9.82
N HIS A 102 -10.40 -23.15 -9.04
CA HIS A 102 -10.18 -22.82 -7.64
C HIS A 102 -9.23 -21.63 -7.49
N ILE A 103 -9.56 -20.73 -6.57
CA ILE A 103 -8.81 -19.50 -6.31
C ILE A 103 -8.14 -19.58 -4.94
N ASP A 104 -6.83 -19.33 -4.88
CA ASP A 104 -6.10 -19.20 -3.62
C ASP A 104 -6.17 -17.75 -3.14
N LEU A 105 -7.17 -17.43 -2.32
CA LEU A 105 -7.38 -16.08 -1.79
C LEU A 105 -6.49 -15.82 -0.56
N THR A 106 -5.88 -14.64 -0.53
CA THR A 106 -5.27 -14.05 0.66
C THR A 106 -6.10 -12.87 1.09
N ASP A 107 -6.60 -12.93 2.33
CA ASP A 107 -7.37 -11.84 2.92
C ASP A 107 -6.45 -10.74 3.39
N LEU A 108 -6.70 -9.52 2.92
CA LEU A 108 -5.91 -8.34 3.23
C LEU A 108 -6.82 -7.25 3.79
N ARG A 109 -6.42 -6.69 4.93
CA ARG A 109 -7.14 -5.63 5.63
C ARG A 109 -6.83 -4.27 5.04
N ASN A 110 -7.84 -3.44 4.85
CA ASN A 110 -7.71 -2.13 4.26
C ASN A 110 -8.55 -1.11 5.03
N PHE A 111 -8.07 0.13 5.03
CA PHE A 111 -8.74 1.25 5.69
C PHE A 111 -8.70 2.46 4.76
N VAL A 112 -9.84 3.14 4.61
CA VAL A 112 -9.89 4.42 3.88
C VAL A 112 -10.60 5.46 4.72
N ILE A 113 -10.09 6.68 4.69
CA ILE A 113 -10.71 7.85 5.31
C ILE A 113 -10.70 9.02 4.35
N VAL A 114 -11.85 9.67 4.20
CA VAL A 114 -12.03 10.84 3.32
C VAL A 114 -12.54 11.98 4.22
N PRO A 115 -11.66 12.84 4.74
CA PRO A 115 -12.07 13.91 5.66
C PRO A 115 -13.04 14.89 4.99
N HIS A 116 -13.93 15.49 5.78
CA HIS A 116 -14.86 16.51 5.28
C HIS A 116 -14.12 17.75 4.75
N ASN A 117 -14.60 18.33 3.65
CA ASN A 117 -14.07 19.52 3.00
C ASN A 117 -12.54 19.42 2.74
N SER A 118 -12.09 18.23 2.35
CA SER A 118 -10.69 17.95 2.05
C SER A 118 -10.49 17.60 0.60
N THR A 119 -9.37 18.05 0.02
CA THR A 119 -8.95 17.69 -1.34
C THR A 119 -8.14 16.39 -1.39
N SER A 120 -7.92 15.74 -0.23
CA SER A 120 -7.14 14.51 -0.12
C SER A 120 -7.78 13.53 0.86
N GLY A 121 -7.82 12.25 0.49
CA GLY A 121 -8.18 11.13 1.34
C GLY A 121 -6.95 10.25 1.61
N LEU A 122 -7.03 9.40 2.62
CA LEU A 122 -5.97 8.46 2.96
C LEU A 122 -6.49 7.03 2.77
N LEU A 123 -5.75 6.22 2.03
CA LEU A 123 -6.00 4.79 1.87
C LEU A 123 -4.81 4.02 2.45
N PHE A 124 -5.10 2.98 3.20
CA PHE A 124 -4.13 2.05 3.76
C PHE A 124 -4.47 0.65 3.29
N THR A 125 -3.49 -0.03 2.71
CA THR A 125 -3.64 -1.43 2.28
C THR A 125 -2.64 -2.30 3.01
N GLU A 126 -3.11 -3.38 3.61
CA GLU A 126 -2.23 -4.41 4.12
C GLU A 126 -1.45 -5.09 2.99
N ARG A 127 -0.22 -5.46 3.32
CA ARG A 127 0.61 -6.34 2.52
C ARG A 127 1.04 -7.52 3.37
N PHE A 128 0.89 -8.71 2.79
CA PHE A 128 1.38 -9.96 3.34
C PHE A 128 2.59 -10.44 2.54
N GLN A 129 3.73 -10.58 3.20
CA GLN A 129 5.01 -10.98 2.59
C GLN A 129 5.37 -10.13 1.37
N GLY A 130 5.02 -8.84 1.40
CA GLY A 130 5.25 -7.89 0.31
C GLY A 130 4.14 -7.87 -0.76
N ASN A 131 3.22 -8.84 -0.79
CA ASN A 131 2.08 -8.84 -1.71
C ASN A 131 0.95 -7.99 -1.14
N GLY A 132 0.37 -7.11 -1.95
CA GLY A 132 -0.75 -6.26 -1.56
C GLY A 132 -1.72 -6.04 -2.72
N VAL A 133 -2.89 -5.49 -2.44
CA VAL A 133 -3.99 -5.35 -3.41
C VAL A 133 -3.96 -4.06 -4.22
N ILE A 134 -3.13 -3.07 -3.85
CA ILE A 134 -3.26 -1.70 -4.35
C ILE A 134 -3.25 -1.58 -5.88
N ALA A 135 -2.41 -2.35 -6.56
CA ALA A 135 -2.26 -2.25 -8.01
C ALA A 135 -3.59 -2.58 -8.69
N VAL A 136 -4.15 -3.74 -8.34
CA VAL A 136 -5.43 -4.23 -8.86
C VAL A 136 -6.61 -3.37 -8.39
N LEU A 137 -6.65 -3.07 -7.08
CA LEU A 137 -7.70 -2.25 -6.49
C LEU A 137 -7.77 -0.88 -7.17
N SER A 138 -6.63 -0.22 -7.33
CA SER A 138 -6.57 1.12 -7.94
C SER A 138 -6.92 1.09 -9.42
N GLU A 139 -6.49 0.07 -10.17
CA GLU A 139 -6.83 -0.11 -11.58
C GLU A 139 -8.34 -0.29 -11.76
N ALA A 140 -8.93 -1.26 -11.06
CA ALA A 140 -10.35 -1.59 -11.13
C ALA A 140 -11.21 -0.39 -10.70
N PHE A 141 -10.88 0.24 -9.57
CA PHE A 141 -11.65 1.37 -9.07
C PHE A 141 -11.51 2.61 -9.96
N LYS A 142 -10.33 2.92 -10.50
CA LYS A 142 -10.16 4.03 -11.45
C LYS A 142 -10.94 3.78 -12.74
N LYS A 143 -10.95 2.55 -13.26
CA LYS A 143 -11.73 2.16 -14.45
C LYS A 143 -13.22 2.36 -14.22
N ALA A 144 -13.73 1.86 -13.09
CA ALA A 144 -15.12 2.01 -12.69
C ALA A 144 -15.51 3.49 -12.45
N PHE A 145 -14.63 4.25 -11.79
CA PHE A 145 -14.83 5.68 -11.53
C PHE A 145 -14.89 6.49 -12.83
N ALA A 146 -13.93 6.28 -13.73
CA ALA A 146 -13.88 7.00 -15.02
C ALA A 146 -15.09 6.68 -15.91
N ALA A 147 -15.63 5.46 -15.85
CA ALA A 147 -16.82 5.08 -16.60
C ALA A 147 -18.06 5.90 -16.17
N LYS A 148 -18.21 6.17 -14.86
CA LYS A 148 -19.30 6.99 -14.32
C LYS A 148 -19.03 8.49 -14.40
N HIS A 149 -17.77 8.89 -14.17
CA HIS A 149 -17.33 10.27 -13.95
C HIS A 149 -16.29 10.70 -14.99
N SER A 150 -16.64 10.59 -16.28
CA SER A 150 -15.71 10.78 -17.41
C SER A 150 -15.02 12.15 -17.50
N GLY A 151 -15.55 13.18 -16.81
CA GLY A 151 -14.93 14.51 -16.72
C GLY A 151 -13.84 14.65 -15.65
N TYR A 152 -13.61 13.61 -14.85
CA TYR A 152 -12.75 13.63 -13.67
C TYR A 152 -11.66 12.57 -13.75
N THR A 153 -10.51 12.88 -13.15
CA THR A 153 -9.40 11.95 -12.96
C THR A 153 -9.27 11.62 -11.47
N LEU A 154 -9.36 10.33 -11.14
CA LEU A 154 -9.05 9.80 -9.82
C LEU A 154 -7.57 9.42 -9.74
N GLU A 155 -6.87 9.96 -8.75
CA GLU A 155 -5.48 9.65 -8.45
C GLU A 155 -5.39 8.89 -7.13
N ILE A 156 -4.57 7.83 -7.13
CA ILE A 156 -4.21 7.05 -5.96
C ILE A 156 -2.70 6.88 -6.05
N ASN A 157 -1.98 7.63 -5.23
CA ASN A 157 -0.53 7.75 -5.28
C ASN A 157 0.08 7.38 -3.93
N ASN A 158 1.33 6.90 -3.91
CA ASN A 158 2.03 6.62 -2.66
C ASN A 158 2.13 7.89 -1.82
N MET A 159 1.98 7.77 -0.49
CA MET A 159 2.08 8.93 0.40
C MET A 159 3.40 9.70 0.27
N THR A 160 4.48 9.03 -0.16
CA THR A 160 5.80 9.66 -0.31
C THR A 160 5.88 10.62 -1.50
N SER A 161 4.95 10.58 -2.47
CA SER A 161 4.91 11.59 -3.55
C SER A 161 4.34 12.93 -3.09
N GLU A 162 3.89 13.03 -1.84
CA GLU A 162 3.32 14.24 -1.31
C GLU A 162 4.39 15.22 -0.83
N ALA A 163 4.38 16.45 -1.35
CA ALA A 163 5.34 17.48 -0.95
C ALA A 163 5.34 17.74 0.57
N ALA A 164 4.16 17.67 1.20
CA ALA A 164 4.00 17.80 2.66
C ALA A 164 4.66 16.65 3.46
N PHE A 165 4.94 15.52 2.80
CA PHE A 165 5.52 14.33 3.42
C PHE A 165 7.03 14.48 3.68
N GLY A 166 7.73 15.36 2.95
CA GLY A 166 9.11 15.71 3.25
C GLY A 166 9.28 16.19 4.71
N THR A 167 8.33 16.99 5.19
CA THR A 167 8.28 17.47 6.59
C THR A 167 8.03 16.35 7.59
N TYR A 168 7.15 15.41 7.27
CA TYR A 168 6.89 14.23 8.08
C TYR A 168 8.15 13.38 8.26
N LEU A 169 8.88 13.13 7.18
CA LEU A 169 10.15 12.41 7.22
C LEU A 169 11.24 13.17 7.97
N ALA A 170 11.31 14.50 7.80
CA ALA A 170 12.26 15.36 8.50
C ALA A 170 12.07 15.32 10.03
N SER A 171 10.85 15.09 10.52
CA SER A 171 10.57 14.92 11.95
C SER A 171 11.16 13.63 12.54
N GLY A 172 11.42 12.62 11.70
CA GLY A 172 11.86 11.30 12.12
C GLY A 172 13.36 11.17 12.41
N GLU A 173 13.70 10.11 13.14
CA GLU A 173 15.08 9.66 13.36
C GLU A 173 15.39 8.46 12.46
N ILE A 174 16.36 8.58 11.56
CA ILE A 174 16.77 7.47 10.69
C ILE A 174 17.54 6.44 11.52
N LYS A 175 17.00 5.23 11.61
CA LYS A 175 17.56 4.10 12.36
C LYS A 175 18.39 3.15 11.53
N ALA A 176 18.06 3.00 10.25
CA ALA A 176 18.81 2.13 9.35
C ALA A 176 18.60 2.53 7.88
N ILE A 177 19.61 2.27 7.06
CA ILE A 177 19.51 2.26 5.60
C ILE A 177 19.90 0.84 5.17
N ARG A 178 19.08 0.19 4.35
CA ARG A 178 19.33 -1.14 3.82
C ARG A 178 19.36 -1.07 2.31
N LEU A 179 20.41 -1.58 1.69
CA LEU A 179 20.54 -1.67 0.23
C LEU A 179 20.49 -3.14 -0.15
N VAL A 180 19.60 -3.51 -1.07
CA VAL A 180 19.35 -4.90 -1.48
C VAL A 180 19.69 -5.06 -2.95
N ARG A 181 20.48 -6.10 -3.26
CA ARG A 181 20.79 -6.53 -4.63
C ARG A 181 20.55 -8.04 -4.76
N GLN A 182 19.92 -8.47 -5.85
CA GLN A 182 19.65 -9.88 -6.16
C GLN A 182 20.75 -10.52 -7.03
N ALA A 183 22.00 -10.23 -6.68
CA ALA A 183 23.17 -10.87 -7.26
C ALA A 183 24.35 -10.60 -6.34
N ILE A 184 25.28 -11.56 -6.23
CA ILE A 184 26.52 -11.41 -5.46
C ILE A 184 27.60 -10.80 -6.39
N PRO A 185 28.08 -9.57 -6.13
CA PRO A 185 29.26 -8.99 -6.79
C PRO A 185 30.42 -9.98 -6.98
N HIS A 186 31.10 -9.86 -8.12
CA HIS A 186 32.12 -10.83 -8.54
C HIS A 186 33.30 -10.92 -7.57
N ASP A 187 33.71 -9.78 -7.01
CA ASP A 187 34.75 -9.63 -6.01
C ASP A 187 34.40 -10.32 -4.68
N VAL A 188 33.15 -10.16 -4.21
CA VAL A 188 32.65 -10.83 -3.00
C VAL A 188 32.49 -12.34 -3.23
N ALA A 189 31.97 -12.73 -4.39
CA ALA A 189 31.81 -14.14 -4.76
C ALA A 189 33.16 -14.88 -4.84
N GLU A 190 34.19 -14.21 -5.37
CA GLU A 190 35.54 -14.75 -5.49
C GLU A 190 36.22 -14.95 -4.13
N VAL A 191 36.10 -13.97 -3.22
CA VAL A 191 36.61 -14.07 -1.84
C VAL A 191 35.90 -15.19 -1.06
N LEU A 192 34.63 -15.44 -1.34
CA LEU A 192 33.84 -16.48 -0.68
C LEU A 192 33.91 -17.85 -1.39
N GLY A 193 34.66 -17.96 -2.48
CA GLY A 193 34.83 -19.22 -3.22
C GLY A 193 33.56 -19.72 -3.93
N MET A 194 32.64 -18.82 -4.28
CA MET A 194 31.37 -19.17 -4.92
C MET A 194 31.52 -19.35 -6.44
N GLY A 195 31.03 -20.49 -6.96
CA GLY A 195 30.96 -20.81 -8.38
C GLY A 195 29.92 -19.97 -9.13
N SER A 196 29.90 -20.07 -10.46
CA SER A 196 29.03 -19.27 -11.32
C SER A 196 27.55 -19.47 -11.04
N THR A 197 27.14 -20.67 -10.65
CA THR A 197 25.74 -21.03 -10.35
C THR A 197 25.27 -20.47 -9.01
N GLU A 198 26.16 -20.33 -8.02
CA GLU A 198 25.83 -19.77 -6.70
C GLU A 198 25.70 -18.24 -6.71
N ARG A 199 26.27 -17.56 -7.72
CA ARG A 199 26.22 -16.09 -7.88
C ARG A 199 24.82 -15.56 -8.20
N ASP A 200 24.03 -16.35 -8.92
CA ASP A 200 22.66 -16.03 -9.33
C ASP A 200 21.60 -16.52 -8.33
N LEU A 201 22.00 -17.28 -7.30
CA LEU A 201 21.11 -17.88 -6.31
C LEU A 201 20.96 -17.05 -5.03
N GLY A 202 21.65 -15.92 -4.90
CA GLY A 202 21.77 -15.16 -3.66
C GLY A 202 21.37 -13.70 -3.75
N SER A 203 21.12 -13.08 -2.59
CA SER A 203 20.96 -11.64 -2.45
C SER A 203 21.98 -11.07 -1.47
N ILE A 204 22.56 -9.91 -1.76
CA ILE A 204 23.32 -9.13 -0.79
C ILE A 204 22.42 -8.05 -0.21
N GLU A 205 22.39 -7.97 1.13
CA GLU A 205 21.82 -6.86 1.88
C GLU A 205 22.95 -6.13 2.63
N VAL A 206 23.14 -4.84 2.34
CA VAL A 206 24.04 -3.98 3.11
C VAL A 206 23.19 -3.17 4.08
N VAL A 207 23.41 -3.34 5.38
CA VAL A 207 22.67 -2.61 6.43
C VAL A 207 23.60 -1.61 7.12
N MET A 208 23.32 -0.32 6.90
CA MET A 208 23.99 0.77 7.58
C MET A 208 23.15 1.26 8.76
N ARG A 209 23.78 1.44 9.92
CA ARG A 209 23.16 2.00 11.13
C ARG A 209 23.98 3.19 11.62
N PRO A 210 23.35 4.20 12.23
CA PRO A 210 24.10 5.33 12.76
C PRO A 210 24.97 4.86 13.96
N PRO A 211 26.09 5.54 14.24
CA PRO A 211 26.88 5.30 15.46
C PRO A 211 26.02 5.51 16.71
N ARG A 212 26.37 4.87 17.84
CA ARG A 212 25.57 4.90 19.09
C ARG A 212 25.21 6.30 19.62
N LEU A 213 25.96 7.35 19.23
CA LEU A 213 25.74 8.75 19.63
C LEU A 213 25.59 9.69 18.43
N GLY A 214 25.35 9.15 17.23
CA GLY A 214 25.22 9.92 15.99
C GLY A 214 23.88 9.70 15.30
N ALA A 215 23.58 10.55 14.33
CA ALA A 215 22.46 10.37 13.41
C ALA A 215 22.99 10.34 11.96
N PHE A 216 22.24 9.72 11.05
CA PHE A 216 22.50 9.93 9.63
C PHE A 216 22.22 11.39 9.25
N GLY A 217 23.05 11.98 8.40
CA GLY A 217 22.77 13.31 7.84
C GLY A 217 21.49 13.27 7.01
N LYS A 218 20.51 14.11 7.35
CA LYS A 218 19.17 14.10 6.73
C LYS A 218 19.15 14.61 5.29
N GLN A 219 20.05 15.52 4.93
CA GLN A 219 20.06 16.20 3.63
C GLN A 219 20.13 15.27 2.40
N LYS A 220 20.92 14.19 2.45
CA LYS A 220 21.04 13.22 1.34
C LYS A 220 19.83 12.28 1.21
N ILE A 221 19.07 12.11 2.30
CA ILE A 221 17.86 11.31 2.33
C ILE A 221 16.67 12.19 1.94
N GLU A 222 16.58 13.41 2.46
CA GLU A 222 15.54 14.38 2.09
C GLU A 222 15.54 14.69 0.58
N SER A 223 16.70 14.91 -0.03
CA SER A 223 16.83 15.05 -1.50
C SER A 223 16.47 13.77 -2.26
N ALA A 224 16.66 12.61 -1.64
CA ALA A 224 16.30 11.32 -2.21
C ALA A 224 14.80 11.01 -2.17
N PHE A 225 14.04 11.64 -1.27
CA PHE A 225 12.61 11.36 -1.10
C PHE A 225 11.70 12.52 -1.54
N SER A 226 12.24 13.69 -1.84
CA SER A 226 11.50 14.87 -2.33
C SER A 226 11.17 14.84 -3.82
N GLY A 227 11.71 13.88 -4.58
CA GLY A 227 11.45 13.73 -6.02
C GLY A 227 12.35 14.57 -6.93
N ASP A 228 13.25 15.37 -6.37
CA ASP A 228 14.20 16.23 -7.12
C ASP A 228 15.41 15.46 -7.69
N THR A 229 15.57 14.18 -7.33
CA THR A 229 16.74 13.37 -7.68
C THR A 229 16.30 12.10 -8.41
N ASP A 230 17.03 11.71 -9.46
CA ASP A 230 16.76 10.47 -10.20
C ASP A 230 16.89 9.25 -9.28
N VAL A 231 15.84 8.43 -9.21
CA VAL A 231 15.77 7.19 -8.40
C VAL A 231 16.92 6.25 -8.71
N SER A 232 17.41 6.24 -9.96
CA SER A 232 18.56 5.44 -10.39
C SER A 232 19.84 5.82 -9.63
N SER A 233 20.08 7.11 -9.41
CA SER A 233 21.25 7.64 -8.70
C SER A 233 21.23 7.34 -7.20
N MET A 234 20.08 7.02 -6.62
CA MET A 234 19.95 6.60 -5.22
C MET A 234 20.25 5.13 -5.02
N LEU A 235 20.00 4.35 -6.06
CA LEU A 235 20.28 2.92 -6.10
C LEU A 235 21.74 2.65 -6.48
N GLU A 236 22.49 3.65 -6.92
CA GLU A 236 23.94 3.57 -7.05
C GLU A 236 24.64 4.07 -5.78
N TRP A 237 25.31 3.19 -5.06
CA TRP A 237 26.14 3.57 -3.92
C TRP A 237 27.58 3.10 -4.10
N ARG A 238 28.51 4.06 -4.17
CA ARG A 238 29.94 3.84 -4.41
C ARG A 238 30.22 3.03 -5.69
N GLY A 239 29.50 3.30 -6.78
CA GLY A 239 29.68 2.60 -8.07
C GLY A 239 29.06 1.22 -8.11
N VAL A 240 28.24 0.85 -7.12
CA VAL A 240 27.48 -0.41 -7.09
C VAL A 240 26.00 -0.10 -7.22
N GLU A 241 25.38 -0.67 -8.25
CA GLU A 241 23.93 -0.62 -8.44
C GLU A 241 23.22 -1.62 -7.52
N TYR A 242 22.19 -1.13 -6.84
CA TYR A 242 21.28 -1.88 -5.99
C TYR A 242 19.89 -1.90 -6.62
N ARG A 243 19.09 -2.91 -6.29
CA ARG A 243 17.72 -3.03 -6.83
C ARG A 243 16.72 -2.27 -5.96
N GLU A 244 16.96 -2.25 -4.65
CA GLU A 244 16.04 -1.69 -3.67
C GLU A 244 16.83 -1.00 -2.53
N MET A 245 16.36 0.16 -2.10
CA MET A 245 16.83 0.87 -0.91
C MET A 245 15.69 0.98 0.09
N LYS A 246 15.91 0.54 1.34
CA LYS A 246 14.97 0.69 2.45
C LYS A 246 15.54 1.61 3.51
N VAL A 247 14.84 2.69 3.81
CA VAL A 247 15.19 3.62 4.89
C VAL A 247 14.22 3.40 6.03
N VAL A 248 14.75 2.96 7.16
CA VAL A 248 13.97 2.74 8.39
C VAL A 248 14.07 3.98 9.26
N VAL A 249 12.94 4.64 9.46
CA VAL A 249 12.80 5.87 10.23
C VAL A 249 11.91 5.61 11.44
N LYS A 250 12.28 6.14 12.61
CA LYS A 250 11.43 6.16 13.79
C LYS A 250 10.71 7.51 13.86
N ILE A 251 9.38 7.48 13.81
CA ILE A 251 8.52 8.67 13.90
C ILE A 251 7.48 8.40 14.99
N ALA A 252 7.30 9.34 15.92
CA ALA A 252 6.35 9.21 17.03
C ALA A 252 6.44 7.84 17.76
N GLY A 253 7.67 7.38 18.05
CA GLY A 253 7.91 6.12 18.76
C GLY A 253 7.82 4.85 17.90
N SER A 254 7.33 4.95 16.67
CA SER A 254 6.95 3.80 15.84
C SER A 254 7.81 3.72 14.57
N MET A 255 8.06 2.51 14.07
CA MET A 255 9.00 2.28 12.97
C MET A 255 8.29 2.42 11.62
N ARG A 256 8.90 3.11 10.67
CA ARG A 256 8.44 3.29 9.30
C ARG A 256 9.55 2.89 8.35
N THR A 257 9.22 2.15 7.31
CA THR A 257 10.18 1.78 6.27
C THR A 257 9.76 2.46 4.98
N LEU A 258 10.58 3.37 4.48
CA LEU A 258 10.49 3.85 3.12
C LEU A 258 11.21 2.86 2.23
N SER A 259 10.53 2.28 1.25
CA SER A 259 11.17 1.42 0.25
C SER A 259 11.19 2.11 -1.10
N VAL A 260 12.37 2.23 -1.70
CA VAL A 260 12.60 2.69 -3.06
C VAL A 260 13.04 1.50 -3.90
N SER A 261 12.37 1.24 -5.01
CA SER A 261 12.81 0.26 -6.01
C SER A 261 12.95 0.94 -7.37
N SER A 262 13.84 0.42 -8.22
CA SER A 262 14.14 1.00 -9.53
C SER A 262 12.86 1.30 -10.32
N GLY A 263 12.73 2.54 -10.80
CA GLY A 263 11.60 2.99 -11.62
C GLY A 263 10.25 3.13 -10.88
N THR A 264 10.22 3.08 -9.55
CA THR A 264 8.98 3.20 -8.78
C THR A 264 9.06 4.30 -7.73
N THR A 265 7.97 5.03 -7.54
CA THR A 265 7.81 5.95 -6.41
C THR A 265 7.94 5.15 -5.11
N PRO A 266 8.69 5.65 -4.12
CA PRO A 266 8.86 4.94 -2.86
C PRO A 266 7.52 4.60 -2.19
N ALA A 267 7.42 3.47 -1.50
CA ALA A 267 6.27 3.17 -0.66
C ALA A 267 6.63 3.38 0.80
N MET A 268 5.75 4.04 1.55
CA MET A 268 5.83 4.08 3.01
C MET A 268 5.17 2.83 3.57
N LEU A 269 5.95 1.99 4.24
CA LEU A 269 5.50 0.76 4.87
C LEU A 269 5.56 0.90 6.38
N TYR A 270 4.44 0.64 7.03
CA TYR A 270 4.35 0.52 8.46
C TYR A 270 4.50 -0.96 8.87
N ASP A 271 5.49 -1.25 9.73
CA ASP A 271 5.84 -2.62 10.12
C ASP A 271 4.90 -3.12 11.22
N LEU A 272 3.91 -3.93 10.85
CA LEU A 272 2.90 -4.39 11.81
C LEU A 272 3.45 -5.45 12.77
N ASP A 273 4.41 -6.29 12.35
CA ASP A 273 4.97 -7.34 13.22
C ASP A 273 5.75 -6.75 14.39
N SER A 274 6.58 -5.74 14.11
CA SER A 274 7.35 -5.05 15.16
C SER A 274 6.43 -4.34 16.15
N GLU A 275 5.32 -3.80 15.66
CA GLU A 275 4.31 -3.10 16.46
C GLU A 275 3.51 -4.08 17.32
N LEU A 276 3.15 -5.24 16.77
CA LEU A 276 2.48 -6.31 17.51
C LEU A 276 3.35 -6.81 18.68
N GLN A 277 4.65 -7.00 18.42
CA GLN A 277 5.63 -7.39 19.45
C GLN A 277 5.78 -6.31 20.52
N ARG A 278 5.84 -5.04 20.12
CA ARG A 278 5.93 -3.90 21.05
C ARG A 278 4.71 -3.81 21.97
N ASP A 279 3.53 -4.04 21.41
CA ASP A 279 2.27 -4.05 22.16
C ASP A 279 2.09 -5.33 23.00
N GLY A 280 2.99 -6.32 22.87
CA GLY A 280 2.97 -7.56 23.63
C GLY A 280 1.80 -8.48 23.26
N LEU A 281 1.25 -8.36 22.05
CA LEU A 281 0.09 -9.13 21.62
C LEU A 281 0.51 -10.46 20.95
N PRO A 282 -0.21 -11.56 21.21
CA PRO A 282 0.13 -12.88 20.67
C PRO A 282 -0.25 -13.04 19.21
N GLU A 283 -1.28 -12.32 18.75
CA GLU A 283 -1.83 -12.44 17.41
C GLU A 283 -2.38 -11.10 16.91
N MET A 284 -2.41 -10.96 15.59
CA MET A 284 -2.83 -9.74 14.93
C MET A 284 -4.30 -9.81 14.53
N THR A 285 -5.15 -9.14 15.30
CA THR A 285 -6.59 -9.06 15.06
C THR A 285 -6.94 -7.92 14.10
N ASP A 286 -8.09 -8.03 13.43
CA ASP A 286 -8.59 -7.00 12.51
C ASP A 286 -8.81 -5.66 13.23
N SER A 287 -9.41 -5.70 14.43
CA SER A 287 -9.64 -4.51 15.25
C SER A 287 -8.34 -3.78 15.59
N TRP A 288 -7.26 -4.52 15.88
CA TRP A 288 -5.95 -3.94 16.16
C TRP A 288 -5.33 -3.33 14.91
N VAL A 289 -5.37 -4.01 13.75
CA VAL A 289 -4.84 -3.47 12.50
C VAL A 289 -5.58 -2.20 12.07
N TYR A 290 -6.91 -2.18 12.17
CA TYR A 290 -7.71 -0.99 11.86
C TYR A 290 -7.46 0.15 12.86
N SER A 291 -7.22 -0.16 14.15
CA SER A 291 -6.75 0.84 15.13
C SER A 291 -5.44 1.47 14.68
N LYS A 292 -4.45 0.65 14.29
CA LYS A 292 -3.14 1.13 13.82
C LYS A 292 -3.23 1.95 12.53
N ALA A 293 -4.12 1.58 11.61
CA ALA A 293 -4.37 2.36 10.40
C ALA A 293 -4.99 3.74 10.73
N ARG A 294 -5.91 3.80 11.70
CA ARG A 294 -6.52 5.05 12.18
C ARG A 294 -5.50 5.95 12.87
N ASP A 295 -4.68 5.40 13.77
CA ASP A 295 -3.60 6.15 14.44
C ASP A 295 -2.65 6.77 13.40
N LEU A 296 -2.25 5.97 12.40
CA LEU A 296 -1.40 6.43 11.31
C LEU A 296 -2.08 7.50 10.45
N ALA A 297 -3.39 7.40 10.22
CA ALA A 297 -4.15 8.41 9.51
C ALA A 297 -4.15 9.75 10.27
N GLU A 298 -4.36 9.73 11.58
CA GLU A 298 -4.33 10.93 12.42
C GLU A 298 -2.93 11.57 12.45
N ASP A 299 -1.86 10.78 12.57
CA ASP A 299 -0.47 11.26 12.51
C ASP A 299 -0.17 11.97 11.16
N ILE A 300 -0.58 11.35 10.05
CA ILE A 300 -0.40 11.91 8.71
C ILE A 300 -1.25 13.19 8.56
N ALA A 301 -2.50 13.17 9.05
CA ALA A 301 -3.41 14.32 8.99
C ALA A 301 -2.80 15.56 9.64
N GLN A 302 -2.34 15.42 10.88
CA GLN A 302 -1.75 16.50 11.66
C GLN A 302 -0.55 17.10 10.93
N THR A 303 0.26 16.25 10.30
CA THR A 303 1.44 16.69 9.56
C THR A 303 1.10 17.37 8.24
N MET A 304 0.04 16.94 7.57
CA MET A 304 -0.48 17.55 6.34
C MET A 304 -1.34 18.80 6.62
N GLY A 305 -1.48 19.22 7.88
CA GLY A 305 -2.34 20.35 8.27
C GLY A 305 -3.84 20.08 8.07
N MET A 306 -4.23 18.80 7.99
CA MET A 306 -5.62 18.38 7.86
C MET A 306 -6.28 18.38 9.24
N SER A 307 -7.56 18.77 9.31
CA SER A 307 -8.32 18.74 10.55
C SER A 307 -8.64 17.30 10.99
N THR A 308 -8.20 16.91 12.18
CA THR A 308 -8.58 15.63 12.82
C THR A 308 -10.05 15.61 13.22
N GLU A 309 -10.67 16.76 13.49
CA GLU A 309 -12.12 16.86 13.69
C GLU A 309 -12.89 16.53 12.40
N ALA A 310 -12.38 16.97 11.25
CA ALA A 310 -12.98 16.66 9.94
C ALA A 310 -12.90 15.15 9.60
N MET A 311 -11.95 14.43 10.17
CA MET A 311 -11.85 12.97 10.09
C MET A 311 -12.91 12.25 10.94
N ARG A 312 -13.23 12.81 12.11
CA ARG A 312 -14.17 12.22 13.08
C ARG A 312 -15.61 12.66 12.86
N ARG A 313 -15.89 13.49 11.85
CA ARG A 313 -17.23 13.99 11.56
C ARG A 313 -18.15 12.84 11.17
N GLY A 314 -19.34 12.81 11.78
CA GLY A 314 -20.41 11.88 11.41
C GLY A 314 -20.74 11.94 9.92
N PHE A 315 -21.14 10.79 9.38
CA PHE A 315 -21.41 10.63 7.95
C PHE A 315 -22.69 9.86 7.71
N ASP A 316 -23.55 10.44 6.89
CA ASP A 316 -24.82 9.84 6.50
C ASP A 316 -24.58 8.84 5.36
N TRP A 317 -24.39 7.59 5.75
CA TRP A 317 -24.24 6.49 4.81
C TRP A 317 -25.52 6.29 4.01
N PRO A 318 -25.42 6.08 2.68
CA PRO A 318 -26.60 5.86 1.87
C PRO A 318 -27.32 4.57 2.27
N GLU A 319 -28.64 4.65 2.42
CA GLU A 319 -29.52 3.49 2.69
C GLU A 319 -29.66 2.60 1.44
N LEU A 320 -29.70 3.23 0.26
CA LEU A 320 -29.79 2.58 -1.06
C LEU A 320 -28.52 2.86 -1.85
N TRP A 321 -27.77 1.81 -2.19
CA TRP A 321 -26.49 1.92 -2.87
C TRP A 321 -26.61 1.90 -4.40
N ASP A 322 -27.79 1.62 -4.97
CA ASP A 322 -28.04 1.64 -6.43
C ASP A 322 -27.63 2.97 -7.09
N ARG A 323 -27.75 4.10 -6.38
CA ARG A 323 -27.30 5.42 -6.85
C ARG A 323 -25.78 5.57 -6.92
N TYR A 324 -25.06 4.76 -6.15
CA TYR A 324 -23.61 4.78 -6.00
C TYR A 324 -22.96 3.51 -6.57
N ARG A 325 -23.74 2.63 -7.20
CA ARG A 325 -23.24 1.40 -7.82
C ARG A 325 -22.19 1.77 -8.84
N LEU A 326 -21.00 1.21 -8.63
CA LEU A 326 -19.83 1.47 -9.43
C LEU A 326 -19.22 0.11 -9.77
N GLU A 327 -19.74 -0.52 -10.82
CA GLU A 327 -19.23 -1.82 -11.26
C GLU A 327 -17.90 -1.63 -11.99
N ALA A 328 -16.94 -2.50 -11.71
CA ALA A 328 -15.78 -2.63 -12.56
C ALA A 328 -16.24 -3.10 -13.95
N PRO A 329 -15.97 -2.36 -15.03
CA PRO A 329 -16.40 -2.79 -16.35
C PRO A 329 -15.66 -4.06 -16.74
N VAL A 330 -16.44 -5.11 -17.04
CA VAL A 330 -15.98 -6.36 -17.64
C VAL A 330 -15.29 -6.01 -18.96
N ASP A 331 -14.09 -6.54 -19.20
CA ASP A 331 -13.40 -6.24 -20.45
C ASP A 331 -14.22 -6.87 -21.60
N PRO A 332 -14.63 -6.13 -22.64
CA PRO A 332 -15.34 -6.73 -23.77
C PRO A 332 -14.47 -7.69 -24.60
N HIS A 333 -13.18 -7.80 -24.28
CA HIS A 333 -12.28 -8.83 -24.79
C HIS A 333 -12.06 -10.00 -23.80
N ASP A 334 -12.79 -10.05 -22.69
CA ASP A 334 -12.93 -11.23 -21.82
C ASP A 334 -13.84 -12.31 -22.45
#